data_AF-A0A6A1WR03-F1
#
_entry.id   AF-A0A6A1WR03-F1
#
_cell.length_a   1.000
_cell.length_b   1.000
_cell.length_c   1.000
_cell.angle_alpha   90.00
_cell.angle_beta   90.00
_cell.angle_gamma   90.00
#
_symmetry.space_group_name_H-M   'P 1'
#
loop_
_entity.id
_entity.type
_entity.pdbx_description
1 polymer ?
#
loop_
_entity_poly.entity_id
_entity_poly.type
_entity_poly.pdbx_seq_one_letter_code
_entity_poly.pdbx_strand_id
1 'polypeptide(L)'
;MASSYKPEQARAPPAIPLPTPPFKIGLCQISVSPDKDRNIAHARKAIEEAAAKGAQLVLLPEIWNSPYSNDCFPVYAEDIDAGGDASPSTTMLSEVSRLLKITIVGGSIPERSGNSVYNTCCVFGTDGKLKAKHRKVHLFDIDIPGKITFMESKTLTAGETPTIVDTDVGRIGIGICYDLRFQELAMIYAARGAHLICYPGAFNMTTGPLHWELLQRAR
;
A
#
# COMPACT_ATOMS: atom_id res chain seq x y z
N MET A 1 -40.81 -22.09 4.20
CA MET A 1 -40.30 -21.04 3.29
C MET A 1 -38.85 -21.37 2.98
N ALA A 2 -38.46 -21.45 1.71
CA ALA A 2 -37.03 -21.54 1.37
C ALA A 2 -36.35 -20.22 1.77
N SER A 3 -35.19 -20.30 2.41
CA SER A 3 -34.42 -19.11 2.82
C SER A 3 -34.12 -18.25 1.60
N SER A 4 -34.40 -16.95 1.68
CA SER A 4 -34.01 -15.96 0.66
C SER A 4 -32.51 -15.65 0.68
N TYR A 5 -31.76 -16.22 1.64
CA TYR A 5 -30.32 -16.06 1.74
C TYR A 5 -29.62 -16.78 0.59
N LYS A 6 -28.91 -15.99 -0.20
CA LYS A 6 -28.02 -16.43 -1.27
C LYS A 6 -26.58 -16.34 -0.76
N PRO A 7 -25.94 -17.46 -0.36
CA PRO A 7 -24.58 -17.44 0.18
C PRO A 7 -23.56 -16.77 -0.76
N GLU A 8 -23.80 -16.82 -2.07
CA GLU A 8 -23.03 -16.13 -3.09
C GLU A 8 -23.11 -14.60 -3.01
N GLN A 9 -24.22 -14.04 -2.49
CA GLN A 9 -24.37 -12.59 -2.27
C GLN A 9 -23.67 -12.11 -1.01
N ALA A 10 -23.36 -13.01 -0.06
CA ALA A 10 -22.55 -12.67 1.10
C ALA A 10 -21.08 -12.37 0.73
N ARG A 11 -20.64 -12.78 -0.47
CA ARG A 11 -19.32 -12.50 -1.04
C ARG A 11 -19.45 -11.52 -2.20
N ALA A 12 -19.73 -10.26 -1.88
CA ALA A 12 -19.70 -9.16 -2.83
C ALA A 12 -18.38 -8.37 -2.68
N PRO A 13 -17.57 -8.20 -3.74
CA PRO A 13 -17.77 -8.71 -5.10
C PRO A 13 -17.49 -10.22 -5.25
N PRO A 14 -18.05 -10.90 -6.28
CA PRO A 14 -17.83 -12.33 -6.53
C PRO A 14 -16.34 -12.66 -6.62
N ALA A 15 -15.96 -13.86 -6.17
CA ALA A 15 -14.59 -14.35 -6.28
C ALA A 15 -14.16 -14.38 -7.76
N ILE A 16 -12.92 -13.97 -8.03
CA ILE A 16 -12.30 -14.11 -9.36
C ILE A 16 -11.38 -15.32 -9.37
N PRO A 17 -11.15 -15.97 -10.52
CA PRO A 17 -10.19 -17.07 -10.60
C PRO A 17 -8.79 -16.63 -10.18
N LEU A 18 -8.05 -17.53 -9.53
CA LEU A 18 -6.62 -17.32 -9.29
C LEU A 18 -5.89 -17.20 -10.62
N PRO A 19 -4.93 -16.26 -10.76
CA PRO A 19 -4.07 -16.22 -11.94
C PRO A 19 -3.32 -17.54 -12.08
N THR A 20 -3.32 -18.08 -13.29
CA THR A 20 -2.49 -19.21 -13.68
C THR A 20 -1.72 -18.80 -14.94
N PRO A 21 -0.42 -19.13 -15.06
CA PRO A 21 0.45 -19.90 -14.15
C PRO A 21 0.93 -19.11 -12.91
N PRO A 22 1.71 -19.72 -11.98
CA PRO A 22 2.33 -18.99 -10.87
C PRO A 22 3.16 -17.79 -11.33
N PHE A 23 3.18 -16.75 -10.50
CA PHE A 23 3.91 -15.51 -10.78
C PHE A 23 4.91 -15.16 -9.67
N LYS A 24 5.87 -14.29 -9.99
CA LYS A 24 6.88 -13.81 -9.04
C LYS A 24 6.52 -12.44 -8.50
N ILE A 25 6.75 -12.26 -7.20
CA ILE A 25 6.54 -11.00 -6.48
C ILE A 25 7.90 -10.41 -6.11
N GLY A 26 8.11 -9.13 -6.40
CA GLY A 26 9.25 -8.35 -5.93
C GLY A 26 8.86 -7.48 -4.74
N LEU A 27 9.49 -7.69 -3.59
CA LEU A 27 9.33 -6.83 -2.42
C LEU A 27 10.55 -5.92 -2.32
N CYS A 28 10.37 -4.64 -2.62
CA CYS A 28 11.45 -3.66 -2.61
C CYS A 28 11.64 -3.10 -1.19
N GLN A 29 12.84 -3.27 -0.65
CA GLN A 29 13.26 -2.60 0.57
C GLN A 29 14.28 -1.53 0.21
N ILE A 30 13.90 -0.26 0.36
CA ILE A 30 14.74 0.88 -0.03
C ILE A 30 15.03 1.78 1.16
N SER A 31 16.21 2.38 1.17
CA SER A 31 16.54 3.44 2.13
C SER A 31 15.98 4.76 1.66
N VAL A 32 15.37 5.50 2.58
CA VAL A 32 14.74 6.79 2.31
C VAL A 32 15.64 7.91 2.81
N SER A 33 15.70 9.00 2.05
CA SER A 33 16.46 10.22 2.38
C SER A 33 15.55 11.46 2.33
N PRO A 34 16.02 12.64 2.78
CA PRO A 34 15.27 13.89 2.59
C PRO A 34 15.15 14.36 1.13
N ASP A 35 15.90 13.78 0.20
CA ASP A 35 15.85 14.12 -1.23
C ASP A 35 14.79 13.26 -1.94
N LYS A 36 13.66 13.88 -2.28
CA LYS A 36 12.52 13.20 -2.93
C LYS A 36 12.91 12.63 -4.30
N ASP A 37 13.62 13.39 -5.12
CA ASP A 37 13.98 12.97 -6.47
C ASP A 37 14.91 11.77 -6.43
N ARG A 38 15.86 11.77 -5.48
CA ARG A 38 16.70 10.60 -5.21
C ARG A 38 15.89 9.39 -4.77
N ASN A 39 14.90 9.56 -3.89
CA ASN A 39 14.03 8.46 -3.45
C ASN A 39 13.23 7.88 -4.63
N ILE A 40 12.68 8.73 -5.50
CA ILE A 40 11.96 8.33 -6.73
C ILE A 40 12.88 7.56 -7.67
N ALA A 41 14.11 8.05 -7.90
CA ALA A 41 15.09 7.36 -8.73
C ALA A 41 15.48 5.99 -8.15
N HIS A 42 15.68 5.90 -6.84
CA HIS A 42 15.96 4.63 -6.16
C HIS A 42 14.79 3.65 -6.26
N ALA A 43 13.55 4.12 -6.04
CA ALA A 43 12.36 3.29 -6.16
C ALA A 43 12.18 2.76 -7.58
N ARG A 44 12.34 3.61 -8.60
CA ARG A 44 12.33 3.20 -10.02
C ARG A 44 13.34 2.08 -10.28
N LYS A 45 14.60 2.29 -9.87
CA LYS A 45 15.67 1.29 -10.05
C LYS A 45 15.32 -0.04 -9.38
N ALA A 46 14.79 -0.02 -8.15
CA ALA A 46 14.40 -1.22 -7.44
C ALA A 46 13.25 -1.97 -8.15
N ILE A 47 12.28 -1.24 -8.71
CA ILE A 47 11.20 -1.80 -9.52
C ILE A 47 11.76 -2.46 -10.79
N GLU A 48 12.62 -1.76 -11.52
CA GLU A 48 13.25 -2.26 -12.74
C GLU A 48 14.09 -3.52 -12.48
N GLU A 49 14.85 -3.56 -11.39
CA GLU A 49 15.62 -4.73 -10.98
C GLU A 49 14.72 -5.93 -10.61
N ALA A 50 13.59 -5.69 -9.94
CA ALA A 50 12.63 -6.74 -9.62
C ALA A 50 11.97 -7.30 -10.89
N ALA A 51 11.56 -6.42 -11.82
CA ALA A 51 10.99 -6.80 -13.10
C ALA A 51 11.97 -7.56 -13.98
N ALA A 52 13.25 -7.15 -14.02
CA ALA A 52 14.32 -7.86 -14.72
C ALA A 52 14.53 -9.29 -14.19
N LYS A 53 14.22 -9.52 -12.90
CA LYS A 53 14.21 -10.87 -12.28
C LYS A 53 12.90 -11.63 -12.53
N GLY A 54 11.98 -11.09 -13.31
CA GLY A 54 10.71 -11.70 -13.71
C GLY A 54 9.54 -11.43 -12.77
N ALA A 55 9.61 -10.43 -11.89
CA ALA A 55 8.47 -10.05 -11.06
C ALA A 55 7.31 -9.53 -11.94
N GLN A 56 6.10 -10.03 -11.69
CA GLN A 56 4.85 -9.54 -12.30
C GLN A 56 4.05 -8.63 -11.37
N LEU A 57 4.34 -8.72 -10.07
CA LEU A 57 3.86 -7.83 -9.01
C LEU A 57 5.07 -7.25 -8.27
N VAL A 58 5.12 -5.93 -8.10
CA VAL A 58 6.12 -5.27 -7.27
C VAL A 58 5.45 -4.48 -6.14
N LEU A 59 6.00 -4.59 -4.93
CA LEU A 59 5.56 -3.88 -3.73
C LEU A 59 6.68 -2.94 -3.25
N LEU A 60 6.38 -1.64 -3.13
CA LEU A 60 7.24 -0.66 -2.45
C LEU A 60 6.90 -0.55 -0.95
N PRO A 61 7.79 0.01 -0.11
CA PRO A 61 7.54 0.16 1.33
C PRO A 61 6.64 1.37 1.65
N GLU A 62 6.27 1.53 2.93
CA GLU A 62 5.50 2.69 3.41
C GLU A 62 6.33 3.98 3.34
N ILE A 63 5.70 5.09 2.93
CA ILE A 63 6.26 6.45 2.85
C ILE A 63 7.67 6.43 2.25
N TRP A 64 7.78 5.86 1.06
CA TRP A 64 9.07 5.59 0.43
C TRP A 64 9.66 6.83 -0.24
N ASN A 65 8.85 7.86 -0.50
CA ASN A 65 9.27 9.08 -1.21
C ASN A 65 9.83 10.18 -0.28
N SER A 66 9.76 10.02 1.04
CA SER A 66 10.10 11.07 2.00
C SER A 66 10.39 10.53 3.41
N PRO A 67 11.10 11.28 4.28
CA PRO A 67 11.29 10.85 5.66
C PRO A 67 9.96 10.62 6.40
N TYR A 68 9.90 9.55 7.21
CA TYR A 68 8.71 9.23 8.01
C TYR A 68 8.65 10.09 9.27
N SER A 69 8.13 11.31 9.17
CA SER A 69 7.94 12.21 10.31
C SER A 69 6.80 13.20 10.08
N ASN A 70 6.14 13.61 11.18
CA ASN A 70 4.98 14.50 11.16
C ASN A 70 5.28 15.86 10.49
N ASP A 71 6.45 16.42 10.71
CA ASP A 71 6.89 17.67 10.08
C ASP A 71 7.17 17.51 8.58
N CYS A 72 7.54 16.31 8.11
CA CYS A 72 7.78 16.05 6.70
C CYS A 72 6.49 15.80 5.92
N PHE A 73 5.49 15.13 6.48
CA PHE A 73 4.33 14.69 5.70
C PHE A 73 3.66 15.81 4.86
N PRO A 74 3.36 17.01 5.40
CA PRO A 74 2.72 18.07 4.62
C PRO A 74 3.63 18.66 3.54
N VAL A 75 4.93 18.75 3.82
CA VAL A 75 5.95 19.29 2.93
C VAL A 75 6.15 18.38 1.71
N TYR A 76 6.20 17.08 1.96
CA TYR A 76 6.44 16.09 0.92
C TYR A 76 5.17 15.57 0.26
N ALA A 77 3.98 15.98 0.73
CA ALA A 77 2.73 15.48 0.17
C ALA A 77 2.54 15.84 -1.31
N GLU A 78 1.90 14.94 -2.03
CA GLU A 78 1.63 15.05 -3.46
C GLU A 78 0.12 15.04 -3.71
N ASP A 79 -0.33 15.81 -4.71
CA ASP A 79 -1.72 15.78 -5.14
C ASP A 79 -1.89 14.71 -6.21
N ILE A 80 -2.22 13.50 -5.76
CA ILE A 80 -2.34 12.31 -6.59
C ILE A 80 -3.42 12.48 -7.66
N ASP A 81 -4.50 13.21 -7.36
CA ASP A 81 -5.62 13.39 -8.28
C ASP A 81 -5.30 14.43 -9.37
N ALA A 82 -4.47 15.43 -9.07
CA ALA A 82 -3.93 16.36 -10.06
C ALA A 82 -2.90 15.70 -11.00
N GLY A 83 -2.12 14.73 -10.51
CA GLY A 83 -1.14 13.98 -11.30
C GLY A 83 0.01 14.84 -11.84
N GLY A 84 0.78 14.29 -12.80
CA GLY A 84 1.90 15.01 -13.43
C GLY A 84 2.93 15.51 -12.43
N ASP A 85 3.32 16.78 -12.53
CA ASP A 85 4.29 17.43 -11.66
C ASP A 85 3.77 17.64 -10.22
N ALA A 86 2.45 17.58 -10.00
CA ALA A 86 1.86 17.64 -8.66
C ALA A 86 1.99 16.31 -7.90
N SER A 87 2.28 15.23 -8.63
CA SER A 87 2.49 13.89 -8.06
C SER A 87 3.55 13.10 -8.85
N PRO A 88 4.82 13.55 -8.82
CA PRO A 88 5.91 12.90 -9.55
C PRO A 88 6.13 11.44 -9.13
N SER A 89 5.85 11.10 -7.86
CA SER A 89 5.96 9.73 -7.36
C SER A 89 4.99 8.81 -8.09
N THR A 90 3.70 9.18 -8.18
CA THR A 90 2.69 8.36 -8.87
C THR A 90 2.84 8.40 -10.39
N THR A 91 3.33 9.51 -10.94
CA THR A 91 3.64 9.62 -12.37
C THR A 91 4.73 8.62 -12.75
N MET A 92 5.80 8.52 -11.96
CA MET A 92 6.85 7.52 -12.14
C MET A 92 6.28 6.09 -12.07
N LEU A 93 5.44 5.78 -11.06
CA LEU A 93 4.84 4.46 -10.90
C LEU A 93 3.94 4.06 -12.09
N SER A 94 3.12 4.98 -12.57
CA SER A 94 2.27 4.79 -13.75
C SER A 94 3.09 4.52 -15.01
N GLU A 95 4.14 5.29 -15.23
CA GLU A 95 5.02 5.15 -16.39
C GLU A 95 5.74 3.79 -16.37
N VAL A 96 6.37 3.44 -15.25
CA VAL A 96 7.19 2.23 -15.14
C VAL A 96 6.34 0.95 -15.13
N SER A 97 5.13 0.98 -14.53
CA SER A 97 4.22 -0.18 -14.58
C SER A 97 3.78 -0.51 -16.00
N ARG A 98 3.50 0.53 -16.81
CA ARG A 98 3.18 0.39 -18.24
C ARG A 98 4.37 -0.07 -19.06
N LEU A 99 5.55 0.52 -18.84
CA LEU A 99 6.76 0.22 -19.60
C LEU A 99 7.16 -1.25 -19.39
N LEU A 100 7.13 -1.71 -18.15
CA LEU A 100 7.54 -3.06 -17.77
C LEU A 100 6.40 -4.09 -17.85
N LYS A 101 5.15 -3.63 -18.07
CA LYS A 101 3.93 -4.45 -18.09
C LYS A 101 3.75 -5.28 -16.82
N ILE A 102 3.92 -4.65 -15.67
CA ILE A 102 3.77 -5.27 -14.34
C ILE A 102 2.70 -4.56 -13.53
N THR A 103 2.15 -5.25 -12.52
CA THR A 103 1.33 -4.62 -11.49
C THR A 103 2.25 -4.05 -10.41
N ILE A 104 1.97 -2.83 -9.94
CA ILE A 104 2.72 -2.21 -8.85
C ILE A 104 1.78 -1.83 -7.72
N VAL A 105 2.01 -2.38 -6.54
CA VAL A 105 1.49 -1.83 -5.28
C VAL A 105 2.53 -0.83 -4.81
N GLY A 106 2.22 0.44 -5.03
CA GLY A 106 3.14 1.57 -4.94
C GLY A 106 3.56 1.98 -3.54
N GLY A 107 3.59 1.05 -2.59
CA GLY A 107 3.93 1.36 -1.21
C GLY A 107 2.99 2.42 -0.65
N SER A 108 3.50 3.41 0.07
CA SER A 108 2.72 4.62 0.29
C SER A 108 3.54 5.90 0.18
N ILE A 109 2.84 7.02 -0.01
CA ILE A 109 3.36 8.38 0.04
C ILE A 109 2.41 9.29 0.83
N PRO A 110 2.86 10.45 1.35
CA PRO A 110 1.94 11.45 1.84
C PRO A 110 1.12 12.01 0.66
N GLU A 111 -0.20 11.93 0.75
CA GLU A 111 -1.14 12.49 -0.24
C GLU A 111 -1.73 13.77 0.31
N ARG A 112 -1.78 14.83 -0.50
CA ARG A 112 -2.54 16.04 -0.20
C ARG A 112 -3.89 15.98 -0.91
N SER A 113 -4.96 16.24 -0.17
CA SER A 113 -6.31 16.34 -0.72
C SER A 113 -7.09 17.40 0.05
N GLY A 114 -7.26 18.57 -0.58
CA GLY A 114 -7.72 19.78 0.09
C GLY A 114 -6.78 20.18 1.23
N ASN A 115 -7.34 20.37 2.44
CA ASN A 115 -6.59 20.74 3.64
C ASN A 115 -6.05 19.52 4.42
N SER A 116 -6.31 18.31 3.95
CA SER A 116 -5.93 17.07 4.64
C SER A 116 -4.72 16.43 3.99
N VAL A 117 -3.91 15.76 4.82
CA VAL A 117 -2.79 14.92 4.37
C VAL A 117 -3.09 13.48 4.77
N TYR A 118 -2.83 12.52 3.89
CA TYR A 118 -3.11 11.10 4.13
C TYR A 118 -1.86 10.26 3.90
N ASN A 119 -1.77 9.09 4.52
CA ASN A 119 -0.80 8.05 4.17
C ASN A 119 -1.44 7.14 3.12
N THR A 120 -1.01 7.24 1.85
CA THR A 120 -1.77 6.70 0.72
C THR A 120 -0.96 5.73 -0.12
N CYS A 121 -1.51 4.53 -0.32
CA CYS A 121 -1.02 3.49 -1.22
C CYS A 121 -1.80 3.51 -2.54
N CYS A 122 -1.09 3.61 -3.65
CA CYS A 122 -1.67 3.51 -5.00
C CYS A 122 -1.32 2.18 -5.65
N VAL A 123 -2.28 1.57 -6.35
CA VAL A 123 -2.06 0.35 -7.13
C VAL A 123 -2.15 0.68 -8.61
N PHE A 124 -1.11 0.37 -9.37
CA PHE A 124 -1.04 0.58 -10.82
C PHE A 124 -1.10 -0.74 -11.56
N GLY A 125 -1.91 -0.78 -12.61
CA GLY A 125 -1.99 -1.94 -13.52
C GLY A 125 -0.87 -1.95 -14.56
N THR A 126 -0.83 -3.04 -15.32
CA THR A 126 0.09 -3.27 -16.46
C THR A 126 -0.11 -2.26 -17.60
N ASP A 127 -1.23 -1.55 -17.62
CA ASP A 127 -1.58 -0.48 -18.56
C ASP A 127 -1.15 0.93 -18.09
N GLY A 128 -0.53 1.03 -16.91
CA GLY A 128 -0.17 2.31 -16.29
C GLY A 128 -1.32 2.99 -15.55
N LYS A 129 -2.53 2.44 -15.57
CA LYS A 129 -3.69 3.09 -14.93
C LYS A 129 -3.66 2.86 -13.43
N LEU A 130 -4.01 3.91 -12.68
CA LEU A 130 -4.32 3.81 -11.26
C LEU A 130 -5.59 2.96 -11.09
N LYS A 131 -5.44 1.76 -10.53
CA LYS A 131 -6.53 0.80 -10.29
C LYS A 131 -7.18 1.00 -8.93
N ALA A 132 -6.42 1.45 -7.93
CA ALA A 132 -6.94 1.74 -6.61
C ALA A 132 -6.05 2.74 -5.86
N LYS A 133 -6.68 3.46 -4.92
CA LYS A 133 -6.06 4.37 -3.96
C LYS A 133 -6.55 4.00 -2.57
N HIS A 134 -5.65 3.61 -1.68
CA HIS A 134 -5.93 3.22 -0.30
C HIS A 134 -5.31 4.22 0.65
N ARG A 135 -6.14 4.91 1.44
CA ARG A 135 -5.69 5.75 2.55
C ARG A 135 -5.67 4.90 3.82
N LYS A 136 -4.54 4.91 4.55
CA LYS A 136 -4.33 4.15 5.79
C LYS A 136 -5.50 4.37 6.74
N VAL A 137 -6.15 3.29 7.16
CA VAL A 137 -7.37 3.37 7.98
C VAL A 137 -7.03 3.56 9.44
N HIS A 138 -6.02 2.84 9.94
CA HIS A 138 -5.61 2.92 11.33
C HIS A 138 -4.28 3.68 11.44
N LEU A 139 -4.35 4.92 11.92
CA LEU A 139 -3.17 5.76 12.12
C LEU A 139 -2.30 5.24 13.28
N PHE A 140 -0.98 5.39 13.13
CA PHE A 140 0.00 4.92 14.09
C PHE A 140 0.14 5.87 15.28
N ASP A 141 -0.81 5.76 16.20
CA ASP A 141 -0.78 6.47 17.48
C ASP A 141 -0.37 5.50 18.59
N ILE A 142 0.87 5.62 19.05
CA ILE A 142 1.40 4.82 20.14
C ILE A 142 2.12 5.69 21.17
N ASP A 143 2.01 5.27 22.42
CA ASP A 143 2.81 5.78 23.51
C ASP A 143 3.30 4.60 24.35
N ILE A 144 4.57 4.25 24.17
CA ILE A 144 5.26 3.21 24.94
C ILE A 144 6.25 3.92 25.85
N PRO A 145 5.91 4.10 27.15
CA PRO A 145 6.72 4.85 28.09
C PRO A 145 8.19 4.43 28.08
N GLY A 146 9.08 5.42 27.91
CA GLY A 146 10.53 5.21 27.90
C GLY A 146 11.10 4.53 26.64
N LYS A 147 10.28 4.26 25.61
CA LYS A 147 10.76 3.64 24.36
C LYS A 147 10.41 4.45 23.12
N ILE A 148 9.12 4.68 22.85
CA ILE A 148 8.68 5.38 21.65
C ILE A 148 7.30 5.99 21.86
N THR A 149 7.17 7.24 21.45
CA THR A 149 5.90 7.95 21.35
C THR A 149 5.81 8.51 19.94
N PHE A 150 4.76 8.15 19.20
CA PHE A 150 4.49 8.68 17.87
C PHE A 150 2.99 8.81 17.70
N MET A 151 2.54 9.95 17.17
CA MET A 151 1.13 10.23 16.91
C MET A 151 1.00 10.71 15.47
N GLU A 152 0.70 9.79 14.56
CA GLU A 152 0.50 10.05 13.13
C GLU A 152 -0.72 10.96 12.92
N SER A 153 -1.74 10.84 13.79
CA SER A 153 -2.97 11.65 13.77
C SER A 153 -2.79 13.13 14.04
N LYS A 154 -1.62 13.57 14.53
CA LYS A 154 -1.30 15.01 14.65
C LYS A 154 -1.19 15.70 13.30
N THR A 155 -0.99 14.95 12.23
CA THR A 155 -0.74 15.51 10.90
C THR A 155 -1.51 14.79 9.80
N LEU A 156 -1.66 13.47 9.90
CA LEU A 156 -2.37 12.67 8.90
C LEU A 156 -3.83 12.48 9.28
N THR A 157 -4.67 12.41 8.25
CA THR A 157 -6.07 12.05 8.33
C THR A 157 -6.24 10.58 7.99
N ALA A 158 -7.10 9.88 8.73
CA ALA A 158 -7.40 8.47 8.48
C ALA A 158 -8.22 8.29 7.19
N GLY A 159 -8.00 7.17 6.51
CA GLY A 159 -8.93 6.66 5.50
C GLY A 159 -10.16 6.03 6.14
N GLU A 160 -11.25 5.96 5.37
CA GLU A 160 -12.56 5.50 5.88
C GLU A 160 -12.99 4.15 5.31
N THR A 161 -12.28 3.62 4.30
CA THR A 161 -12.75 2.44 3.54
C THR A 161 -11.65 1.40 3.33
N PRO A 162 -11.94 0.10 3.55
CA PRO A 162 -11.09 -0.99 3.10
C PRO A 162 -10.95 -0.98 1.58
N THR A 163 -9.74 -1.19 1.07
CA THR A 163 -9.45 -1.16 -0.38
C THR A 163 -9.12 -2.55 -0.88
N ILE A 164 -9.91 -3.01 -1.85
CA ILE A 164 -9.70 -4.27 -2.56
C ILE A 164 -9.73 -3.99 -4.07
N VAL A 165 -8.82 -4.59 -4.82
CA VAL A 165 -8.65 -4.28 -6.24
C VAL A 165 -8.37 -5.54 -7.05
N ASP A 166 -9.04 -5.65 -8.20
CA ASP A 166 -8.79 -6.69 -9.19
C ASP A 166 -7.67 -6.25 -10.14
N THR A 167 -6.68 -7.13 -10.30
CA THR A 167 -5.51 -6.93 -11.15
C THR A 167 -5.23 -8.19 -11.96
N ASP A 168 -4.30 -8.10 -12.91
CA ASP A 168 -3.87 -9.26 -13.71
C ASP A 168 -3.21 -10.35 -12.86
N VAL A 169 -2.72 -9.99 -11.66
CA VAL A 169 -2.14 -10.92 -10.67
C VAL A 169 -3.13 -11.29 -9.56
N GLY A 170 -4.43 -11.07 -9.79
CA GLY A 170 -5.52 -11.46 -8.91
C GLY A 170 -6.06 -10.32 -8.06
N ARG A 171 -6.90 -10.67 -7.09
CA ARG A 171 -7.54 -9.72 -6.18
C ARG A 171 -6.65 -9.43 -4.99
N ILE A 172 -6.34 -8.16 -4.77
CA ILE A 172 -5.41 -7.71 -3.74
C ILE A 172 -6.17 -6.85 -2.71
N GLY A 173 -6.08 -7.20 -1.43
CA GLY A 173 -6.44 -6.31 -0.31
C GLY A 173 -5.25 -5.44 0.09
N ILE A 174 -5.48 -4.16 0.36
CA ILE A 174 -4.41 -3.20 0.70
C ILE A 174 -4.59 -2.73 2.14
N GLY A 175 -3.57 -2.85 2.97
CA GLY A 175 -3.46 -2.15 4.25
C GLY A 175 -2.09 -1.50 4.35
N ILE A 176 -1.91 -0.54 5.25
CA ILE A 176 -0.60 0.11 5.47
C ILE A 176 -0.20 -0.07 6.92
N CYS A 177 0.95 -0.72 7.14
CA CYS A 177 1.68 -0.80 8.39
C CYS A 177 0.82 -1.15 9.62
N TYR A 178 0.34 -0.14 10.34
CA TYR A 178 -0.45 -0.30 11.55
C TYR A 178 -1.80 -1.00 11.31
N ASP A 179 -2.35 -0.91 10.08
CA ASP A 179 -3.50 -1.70 9.65
C ASP A 179 -3.31 -3.21 9.86
N LEU A 180 -2.08 -3.70 9.84
CA LEU A 180 -1.76 -5.12 10.09
C LEU A 180 -2.23 -5.59 11.48
N ARG A 181 -2.32 -4.68 12.46
CA ARG A 181 -2.76 -5.02 13.83
C ARG A 181 -4.26 -5.30 13.94
N PHE A 182 -5.06 -4.89 12.97
CA PHE A 182 -6.52 -4.96 12.99
C PHE A 182 -6.99 -6.12 12.11
N GLN A 183 -7.27 -7.27 12.74
CA GLN A 183 -7.63 -8.51 12.02
C GLN A 183 -8.92 -8.37 11.22
N GLU A 184 -9.83 -7.50 11.65
CA GLU A 184 -11.11 -7.22 11.02
C GLU A 184 -10.92 -6.78 9.56
N LEU A 185 -9.86 -6.01 9.28
CA LEU A 185 -9.54 -5.56 7.93
C LEU A 185 -9.17 -6.75 7.03
N ALA A 186 -8.33 -7.66 7.52
CA ALA A 186 -7.96 -8.87 6.77
C ALA A 186 -9.14 -9.83 6.60
N MET A 187 -9.99 -9.96 7.62
CA MET A 187 -11.22 -10.76 7.53
C MET A 187 -12.17 -10.22 6.45
N ILE A 188 -12.31 -8.90 6.33
CA ILE A 188 -13.07 -8.27 5.24
C ILE A 188 -12.46 -8.61 3.88
N TYR A 189 -11.14 -8.53 3.73
CA TYR A 189 -10.47 -8.87 2.47
C TYR A 189 -10.64 -10.35 2.10
N ALA A 190 -10.47 -11.26 3.04
CA ALA A 190 -10.71 -12.69 2.83
C ALA A 190 -12.19 -12.97 2.44
N ALA A 191 -13.15 -12.36 3.14
CA ALA A 191 -14.58 -12.49 2.83
C ALA A 191 -14.92 -11.96 1.43
N ARG A 192 -14.20 -10.94 0.96
CA ARG A 192 -14.33 -10.36 -0.39
C ARG A 192 -13.46 -11.07 -1.45
N GLY A 193 -12.86 -12.20 -1.10
CA GLY A 193 -12.13 -13.06 -2.04
C GLY A 193 -10.76 -12.54 -2.45
N ALA A 194 -10.08 -11.75 -1.59
CA ALA A 194 -8.69 -11.39 -1.83
C ALA A 194 -7.81 -12.65 -1.88
N HIS A 195 -6.94 -12.72 -2.89
CA HIS A 195 -5.93 -13.76 -3.03
C HIS A 195 -4.65 -13.40 -2.27
N LEU A 196 -4.36 -12.11 -2.18
CA LEU A 196 -3.21 -11.55 -1.48
C LEU A 196 -3.66 -10.35 -0.65
N ILE A 197 -2.99 -10.13 0.47
CA ILE A 197 -3.08 -8.88 1.22
C ILE A 197 -1.68 -8.28 1.28
N CYS A 198 -1.55 -7.03 0.84
CA CYS A 198 -0.28 -6.31 0.86
C CYS A 198 -0.29 -5.27 1.97
N TYR A 199 0.76 -5.31 2.81
CA TYR A 199 1.02 -4.34 3.87
C TYR A 199 2.37 -3.65 3.69
N PRO A 200 2.49 -2.61 2.85
CA PRO A 200 3.62 -1.70 2.94
C PRO A 200 3.75 -1.21 4.39
N GLY A 201 4.95 -1.27 4.97
CA GLY A 201 5.14 -0.84 6.35
C GLY A 201 6.56 -0.47 6.70
N ALA A 202 6.68 0.44 7.66
CA ALA A 202 7.92 0.87 8.29
C ALA A 202 7.87 0.62 9.80
N PHE A 203 8.00 -0.64 10.23
CA PHE A 203 8.04 -0.99 11.65
C PHE A 203 9.34 -0.50 12.31
N ASN A 204 9.24 -0.01 13.54
CA ASN A 204 10.40 0.41 14.32
C ASN A 204 11.09 -0.77 15.03
N MET A 205 12.30 -0.56 15.53
CA MET A 205 13.09 -1.59 16.22
C MET A 205 12.56 -1.98 17.61
N THR A 206 11.57 -1.26 18.15
CA THR A 206 10.92 -1.63 19.42
C THR A 206 9.78 -2.63 19.18
N THR A 207 8.92 -2.36 18.19
CA THR A 207 7.74 -3.17 17.91
C THR A 207 7.99 -4.26 16.87
N GLY A 208 8.92 -4.04 15.94
CA GLY A 208 9.29 -4.94 14.85
C GLY A 208 9.68 -6.34 15.30
N PRO A 209 10.72 -6.49 16.15
CA PRO A 209 11.20 -7.82 16.58
C PRO A 209 10.14 -8.69 17.24
N LEU A 210 9.14 -8.08 17.89
CA LEU A 210 8.08 -8.79 18.60
C LEU A 210 6.85 -9.07 17.73
N HIS A 211 6.52 -8.16 16.81
CA HIS A 211 5.20 -8.17 16.17
C HIS A 211 5.23 -8.33 14.65
N TRP A 212 6.32 -7.97 13.97
CA TRP A 212 6.31 -7.93 12.50
C TRP A 212 6.03 -9.31 11.89
N GLU A 213 6.82 -10.32 12.25
CA GLU A 213 6.63 -11.69 11.74
C GLU A 213 5.34 -12.34 12.29
N LEU A 214 5.06 -12.14 13.58
CA LEU A 214 3.89 -12.73 14.23
C LEU A 214 2.59 -12.27 13.55
N LEU A 215 2.42 -10.94 13.38
CA LEU A 215 1.18 -10.40 12.86
C LEU A 215 0.96 -10.77 11.39
N GLN A 216 1.99 -10.70 10.54
CA GLN A 216 1.84 -11.04 9.12
C GLN A 216 1.51 -12.52 8.90
N ARG A 217 2.05 -13.43 9.72
CA ARG A 217 1.73 -14.87 9.65
C ARG A 217 0.33 -15.19 10.19
N ALA A 218 -0.20 -14.33 11.05
CA ALA A 218 -1.54 -14.47 11.61
C ALA A 218 -2.64 -13.90 10.72
N ARG A 219 -2.29 -13.18 9.64
CA ARG A 219 -3.23 -12.76 8.59
C ARG A 219 -3.22 -13.76 7.46
#